data_AF-A0A6P0DR20-F1
#
_entry.id   AF-A0A6P0DR20-F1
#
_cell.length_a   1.000
_cell.length_b   1.000
_cell.length_c   1.000
_cell.angle_alpha   90.00
_cell.angle_beta   90.00
_cell.angle_gamma   90.00
#
_symmetry.space_group_name_H-M   'P 1'
#
loop_
_entity.id
_entity.type
_entity.pdbx_description
1 polymer ?
#
loop_
_entity_poly.entity_id
_entity_poly.type
_entity_poly.pdbx_seq_one_letter_code
_entity_poly.pdbx_strand_id
1 'polypeptide(L)'
;LKTNVKNQPQSAIAVSGNLSLAAKTADAKIDLKSAQLPVLQPYLDTVTAAKVLDGTLSVQSSLTANWTKEPVDLQIGESQVDLQSLKLATGNAKQPVISIADGKAGIKRVDLAARKAELGTVDVTGLSVDAQRLKDGTIDLAALAGPPQQQASERTVIHAAKKATQEGPAWHYS
;
A
#
# COMPACT_ATOMS: atom_id res chain seq x y z
N LEU A 1 -24.12 25.18 27.69
CA LEU A 1 -23.72 24.90 26.29
C LEU A 1 -22.68 23.78 26.33
N LYS A 2 -23.02 22.56 25.90
CA LYS A 2 -22.09 21.42 25.87
C LYS A 2 -21.42 21.39 24.50
N THR A 3 -20.24 21.97 24.36
CA THR A 3 -19.46 21.88 23.12
C THR A 3 -18.80 20.51 23.07
N ASN A 4 -19.39 19.58 22.31
CA ASN A 4 -18.72 18.37 21.88
C ASN A 4 -17.63 18.77 20.88
N VAL A 5 -16.40 19.02 21.37
CA VAL A 5 -15.23 19.07 20.51
C VAL A 5 -14.92 17.63 20.13
N LYS A 6 -15.43 17.22 18.96
CA LYS A 6 -15.04 15.95 18.34
C LYS A 6 -13.60 16.13 17.88
N ASN A 7 -12.67 15.60 18.68
CA ASN A 7 -11.26 15.55 18.33
C ASN A 7 -11.13 14.75 17.02
N GLN A 8 -11.02 15.44 15.90
CA GLN A 8 -10.79 14.77 14.62
C GLN A 8 -9.36 14.22 14.65
N PRO A 9 -9.13 12.98 14.22
CA PRO A 9 -7.75 12.50 14.03
C PRO A 9 -7.11 13.41 12.97
N GLN A 10 -6.21 14.29 13.42
CA GLN A 10 -5.43 15.13 12.51
C GLN A 10 -4.41 14.24 11.82
N SER A 11 -4.66 13.89 10.55
CA SER A 11 -3.64 13.29 9.71
C SER A 11 -2.51 14.30 9.52
N ALA A 12 -1.27 13.88 9.79
CA ALA A 12 -0.10 14.74 9.67
C ALA A 12 0.95 14.08 8.78
N ILE A 13 1.61 14.88 7.94
CA ILE A 13 2.71 14.42 7.09
C ILE A 13 3.91 15.33 7.39
N ALA A 14 5.02 14.73 7.77
CA ALA A 14 6.30 15.40 7.92
C ALA A 14 7.32 14.78 6.98
N VAL A 15 8.02 15.62 6.23
CA VAL A 15 9.14 15.22 5.39
C VAL A 15 10.31 16.12 5.72
N SER A 16 11.46 15.53 6.01
CA SER A 16 12.72 16.23 6.26
C SER A 16 13.84 15.54 5.51
N GLY A 17 14.93 16.24 5.19
CA GLY A 17 16.01 15.64 4.42
C GLY A 17 17.02 16.66 3.91
N ASN A 18 18.08 16.15 3.30
CA ASN A 18 19.11 16.97 2.68
C ASN A 18 19.21 16.67 1.18
N LEU A 19 19.44 17.72 0.40
CA LEU A 19 19.68 17.62 -1.05
C LEU A 19 21.04 18.25 -1.35
N SER A 20 21.93 17.49 -1.97
CA SER A 20 23.23 17.97 -2.43
C SER A 20 23.32 17.88 -3.95
N LEU A 21 23.23 19.04 -4.61
CA LEU A 21 23.31 19.12 -6.07
C LEU A 21 24.73 18.83 -6.58
N ALA A 22 25.75 19.27 -5.84
CA ALA A 22 27.15 19.02 -6.18
C ALA A 22 27.53 17.54 -6.02
N ALA A 23 27.08 16.90 -4.93
CA ALA A 23 27.33 15.48 -4.70
C ALA A 23 26.37 14.56 -5.47
N LYS A 24 25.31 15.12 -6.07
CA LYS A 24 24.23 14.37 -6.76
C LYS A 24 23.56 13.34 -5.85
N THR A 25 23.30 13.74 -4.60
CA THR A 25 22.68 12.89 -3.58
C THR A 25 21.50 13.59 -2.91
N ALA A 26 20.57 12.78 -2.41
CA ALA A 26 19.50 13.23 -1.52
C ALA A 26 19.24 12.19 -0.44
N ASP A 27 18.88 12.63 0.76
CA ASP A 27 18.27 11.80 1.79
C ASP A 27 16.96 12.43 2.27
N ALA A 28 16.02 11.58 2.66
CA ALA A 28 14.75 12.01 3.20
C ALA A 28 14.27 11.08 4.32
N LYS A 29 13.61 11.65 5.31
CA LYS A 29 12.80 10.96 6.31
C LYS A 29 11.35 11.39 6.14
N ILE A 30 10.48 10.41 6.02
CA ILE A 30 9.05 10.58 5.82
C ILE A 30 8.35 10.02 7.06
N ASP A 31 7.45 10.80 7.63
CA ASP A 31 6.62 10.41 8.77
C ASP A 31 5.17 10.81 8.47
N LEU A 32 4.36 9.79 8.16
CA LEU A 32 2.93 9.88 7.95
C LEU A 32 2.24 9.37 9.22
N LYS A 33 1.42 10.21 9.84
CA LYS A 33 0.63 9.84 11.03
C LYS A 33 -0.85 9.79 10.70
N SER A 34 -1.45 8.63 10.97
CA SER A 34 -2.90 8.43 11.01
C SER A 34 -3.63 8.98 9.76
N ALA A 35 -3.09 8.67 8.58
CA ALA A 35 -3.74 8.97 7.32
C ALA A 35 -5.03 8.14 7.19
N GLN A 36 -6.16 8.81 7.01
CA GLN A 36 -7.45 8.14 6.87
C GLN A 36 -7.53 7.43 5.51
N LEU A 37 -7.58 6.10 5.54
CA LEU A 37 -7.58 5.30 4.31
C LEU A 37 -8.78 5.53 3.39
N PRO A 38 -10.01 5.81 3.88
CA PRO A 38 -11.12 6.14 2.99
C PRO A 38 -10.87 7.37 2.09
N VAL A 39 -10.05 8.32 2.55
CA VAL A 39 -9.67 9.51 1.76
C VAL A 39 -8.71 9.14 0.63
N LEU A 40 -7.96 8.03 0.78
CA LEU A 40 -7.02 7.53 -0.21
C LEU A 40 -7.68 6.60 -1.24
N GLN A 41 -8.98 6.31 -1.13
CA GLN A 41 -9.71 5.43 -2.05
C GLN A 41 -9.46 5.71 -3.54
N PRO A 42 -9.42 6.98 -4.02
CA PRO A 42 -9.17 7.25 -5.45
C PRO A 42 -7.81 6.74 -5.94
N TYR A 43 -6.83 6.59 -5.04
CA TYR A 43 -5.53 6.01 -5.36
C TYR A 43 -5.55 4.48 -5.27
N LEU A 44 -6.37 3.92 -4.37
CA LEU A 44 -6.52 2.48 -4.17
C LEU A 44 -7.35 1.80 -5.26
N ASP A 45 -8.28 2.52 -5.89
CA ASP A 45 -9.13 2.00 -6.98
C ASP A 45 -8.31 1.53 -8.20
N THR A 46 -7.04 1.98 -8.32
CA THR A 46 -6.12 1.55 -9.38
C THR A 46 -5.47 0.19 -9.11
N VAL A 47 -5.48 -0.28 -7.87
CA VAL A 47 -4.79 -1.51 -7.43
C VAL A 47 -5.75 -2.57 -6.89
N THR A 48 -6.92 -2.16 -6.37
CA THR A 48 -7.93 -3.05 -5.79
C THR A 48 -9.34 -2.54 -6.08
N ALA A 49 -10.28 -3.47 -6.26
CA ALA A 49 -11.71 -3.18 -6.28
C ALA A 49 -12.33 -3.13 -4.86
N ALA A 50 -11.52 -3.32 -3.81
CA ALA A 50 -11.95 -3.21 -2.44
C ALA A 50 -12.26 -1.76 -2.06
N LYS A 51 -13.43 -1.54 -1.45
CA LYS A 51 -13.78 -0.27 -0.86
C LYS A 51 -13.33 -0.23 0.59
N VAL A 52 -12.55 0.77 0.95
CA VAL A 52 -12.17 1.03 2.33
C VAL A 52 -13.31 1.75 3.04
N LEU A 53 -13.90 1.08 4.02
CA LEU A 53 -14.94 1.67 4.86
C LEU A 53 -14.34 2.47 6.01
N ASP A 54 -13.22 2.00 6.56
CA ASP A 54 -12.58 2.56 7.75
C ASP A 54 -11.11 2.14 7.79
N GLY A 55 -10.32 2.89 8.56
CA GLY A 55 -8.94 2.55 8.88
C GLY A 55 -7.99 3.74 8.76
N THR A 56 -6.90 3.66 9.52
CA THR A 56 -5.81 4.65 9.49
C THR A 56 -4.48 3.98 9.20
N LEU A 57 -3.66 4.66 8.40
CA LEU A 57 -2.32 4.25 8.03
C LEU A 57 -1.29 5.23 8.60
N SER A 58 -0.29 4.71 9.29
CA SER A 58 0.92 5.46 9.64
C SER A 58 2.12 4.80 8.97
N VAL A 59 3.05 5.62 8.48
CA VAL A 59 4.25 5.16 7.80
C VAL A 59 5.43 5.99 8.26
N GLN A 60 6.48 5.33 8.72
CA GLN A 60 7.79 5.94 8.93
C GLN A 60 8.77 5.29 7.97
N SER A 61 9.51 6.10 7.22
CA SER A 61 10.45 5.61 6.21
C SER A 61 11.65 6.54 6.06
N SER A 62 12.79 5.96 5.71
CA SER A 62 13.99 6.67 5.31
C SER A 62 14.32 6.34 3.86
N LEU A 63 14.72 7.34 3.08
CA LEU A 63 15.06 7.21 1.67
C LEU A 63 16.42 7.83 1.42
N THR A 64 17.22 7.20 0.57
CA THR A 64 18.44 7.77 0.03
C THR A 64 18.46 7.61 -1.49
N ALA A 65 18.94 8.64 -2.19
CA ALA A 65 19.07 8.65 -3.63
C ALA A 65 20.47 9.13 -4.01
N ASN A 66 21.12 8.41 -4.91
CA ASN A 66 22.41 8.75 -5.47
C ASN A 66 22.39 8.58 -6.99
N TRP A 67 22.41 9.70 -7.69
CA TRP A 67 22.37 9.80 -9.15
C TRP A 67 23.75 10.11 -9.75
N THR A 68 24.82 9.79 -9.00
CA THR A 68 26.17 9.59 -9.57
C THR A 68 26.34 8.23 -10.23
N LYS A 69 25.48 7.26 -9.88
CA LYS A 69 25.49 5.88 -10.40
C LYS A 69 24.45 5.71 -11.51
N GLU A 70 24.68 4.74 -12.40
CA GLU A 70 23.76 4.35 -13.47
C GLU A 70 23.56 2.82 -13.44
N PRO A 71 22.33 2.32 -13.17
CA PRO A 71 21.11 3.07 -12.85
C PRO A 71 21.22 3.86 -11.53
N VAL A 72 20.34 4.85 -11.35
CA VAL A 72 20.27 5.64 -10.10
C VAL A 72 20.12 4.71 -8.90
N ASP A 73 20.96 4.92 -7.90
CA ASP A 73 20.95 4.15 -6.66
C ASP A 73 19.94 4.77 -5.70
N LEU A 74 18.73 4.19 -5.70
CA LEU A 74 17.60 4.62 -4.89
C LEU A 74 17.25 3.52 -3.89
N GLN A 75 17.43 3.83 -2.60
CA GLN A 75 17.26 2.88 -1.51
C GLN A 75 16.28 3.42 -0.48
N ILE A 76 15.32 2.58 -0.12
CA ILE A 76 14.47 2.76 1.05
C ILE A 76 15.16 2.01 2.19
N GLY A 77 15.46 2.70 3.29
CA GLY A 77 16.01 2.11 4.50
C GLY A 77 14.92 1.47 5.36
N GLU A 78 15.21 1.33 6.64
CA GLU A 78 14.26 0.78 7.60
C GLU A 78 12.97 1.61 7.58
N SER A 79 11.86 0.90 7.43
CA SER A 79 10.53 1.49 7.36
C SER A 79 9.55 0.68 8.20
N GLN A 80 8.63 1.38 8.85
CA GLN A 80 7.53 0.80 9.60
C GLN A 80 6.21 1.27 9.01
N VAL A 81 5.29 0.33 8.85
CA VAL A 81 3.92 0.59 8.40
C VAL A 81 2.98 0.07 9.47
N ASP A 82 2.15 0.96 10.02
CA ASP A 82 1.13 0.63 11.00
C ASP A 82 -0.26 0.89 10.42
N LEU A 83 -1.13 -0.09 10.59
CA LEU A 83 -2.50 -0.09 10.12
C LEU A 83 -3.43 -0.33 11.30
N GLN A 84 -4.41 0.55 11.50
CA GLN A 84 -5.36 0.41 12.60
C GLN A 84 -6.80 0.41 12.09
N SER A 85 -7.61 -0.51 12.63
CA SER A 85 -9.06 -0.60 12.40
C SER A 85 -9.47 -0.65 10.92
N LEU A 86 -8.70 -1.34 10.08
CA LEU A 86 -9.03 -1.48 8.67
C LEU A 86 -10.32 -2.26 8.49
N LYS A 87 -11.21 -1.72 7.65
CA LYS A 87 -12.43 -2.40 7.20
C LYS A 87 -12.56 -2.28 5.69
N LEU A 88 -12.65 -3.42 5.02
CA LEU A 88 -12.80 -3.51 3.57
C LEU A 88 -14.14 -4.14 3.20
N ALA A 89 -14.75 -3.63 2.14
CA ALA A 89 -15.99 -4.13 1.54
C ALA A 89 -15.82 -4.42 0.05
N THR A 90 -16.65 -5.32 -0.47
CA THR A 90 -16.81 -5.53 -1.91
C THR A 90 -17.71 -4.46 -2.51
N GLY A 91 -17.21 -3.74 -3.52
CA GLY A 91 -17.97 -2.72 -4.24
C GLY A 91 -18.61 -1.67 -3.33
N ASN A 92 -19.94 -1.52 -3.39
CA ASN A 92 -20.69 -0.54 -2.60
C ASN A 92 -21.33 -1.10 -1.33
N ALA A 93 -20.98 -2.32 -0.91
CA ALA A 93 -21.50 -2.92 0.30
C ALA A 93 -21.14 -2.09 1.55
N LYS A 94 -22.07 -2.03 2.51
CA LYS A 94 -21.86 -1.32 3.80
C LYS A 94 -21.27 -2.22 4.88
N GLN A 95 -21.37 -3.54 4.71
CA GLN A 95 -20.82 -4.50 5.66
C GLN A 95 -19.38 -4.83 5.27
N PRO A 96 -18.44 -4.83 6.22
CA PRO A 96 -17.07 -5.23 5.94
C PRO A 96 -17.00 -6.74 5.72
N VAL A 97 -16.31 -7.15 4.65
CA VAL A 97 -15.98 -8.56 4.36
C VAL A 97 -14.60 -8.92 4.91
N ILE A 98 -13.73 -7.93 5.11
CA ILE A 98 -12.44 -8.10 5.81
C ILE A 98 -12.32 -7.00 6.85
N SER A 99 -11.94 -7.36 8.07
CA SER A 99 -11.59 -6.41 9.13
C SER A 99 -10.27 -6.79 9.79
N ILE A 100 -9.43 -5.81 10.09
CA ILE A 100 -8.18 -5.97 10.85
C ILE A 100 -8.18 -4.94 11.97
N ALA A 101 -7.94 -5.38 13.20
CA ALA A 101 -7.88 -4.47 14.35
C ALA A 101 -6.56 -3.69 14.36
N ASP A 102 -5.44 -4.40 14.21
CA ASP A 102 -4.09 -3.86 14.18
C ASP A 102 -3.24 -4.67 13.19
N GLY A 103 -2.44 -3.99 12.37
CA GLY A 103 -1.51 -4.59 11.44
C GLY A 103 -0.21 -3.81 11.42
N LYS A 104 0.92 -4.51 11.46
CA LYS A 104 2.25 -3.91 11.45
C LYS A 104 3.13 -4.62 10.46
N ALA A 105 3.89 -3.85 9.68
CA ALA A 105 4.89 -4.40 8.79
C ALA A 105 6.19 -3.62 8.94
N GLY A 106 7.27 -4.34 9.22
CA GLY A 106 8.63 -3.83 9.16
C GLY A 106 9.24 -4.15 7.81
N ILE A 107 9.89 -3.18 7.20
CA ILE A 107 10.68 -3.34 5.98
C ILE A 107 12.11 -2.96 6.34
N LYS A 108 13.06 -3.87 6.12
CA LYS A 108 14.46 -3.62 6.46
C LYS A 108 15.11 -2.72 5.41
N ARG A 109 14.87 -3.03 4.14
CA ARG A 109 15.47 -2.31 3.02
C ARG A 109 14.75 -2.59 1.72
N VAL A 110 14.68 -1.61 0.83
CA VAL A 110 14.30 -1.81 -0.58
C VAL A 110 15.36 -1.16 -1.46
N ASP A 111 15.89 -1.93 -2.38
CA ASP A 111 16.86 -1.49 -3.38
C ASP A 111 16.18 -1.49 -4.75
N LEU A 112 15.89 -0.31 -5.28
CA LEU A 112 15.17 -0.17 -6.54
C LEU A 112 16.05 -0.52 -7.75
N ALA A 113 17.36 -0.29 -7.65
CA ALA A 113 18.30 -0.63 -8.72
C ALA A 113 18.46 -2.15 -8.84
N ALA A 114 18.58 -2.85 -7.70
CA ALA A 114 18.66 -4.31 -7.63
C ALA A 114 17.29 -5.01 -7.69
N ARG A 115 16.17 -4.27 -7.70
CA ARG A 115 14.80 -4.79 -7.60
C ARG A 115 14.62 -5.78 -6.44
N LYS A 116 15.24 -5.49 -5.30
CA LYS A 116 15.25 -6.34 -4.11
C LYS A 116 14.53 -5.65 -2.95
N ALA A 117 13.67 -6.39 -2.26
CA ALA A 117 13.04 -5.94 -1.02
C ALA A 117 13.30 -6.95 0.10
N GLU A 118 13.78 -6.46 1.24
CA GLU A 118 14.01 -7.23 2.45
C GLU A 118 12.96 -6.87 3.49
N LEU A 119 12.13 -7.85 3.83
CA LEU A 119 11.07 -7.67 4.80
C LEU A 119 11.58 -8.02 6.21
N GLY A 120 11.03 -7.32 7.20
CA GLY A 120 11.23 -7.58 8.61
C GLY A 120 10.14 -8.52 9.12
N THR A 121 9.30 -8.01 10.02
CA THR A 121 8.14 -8.73 10.53
C THR A 121 6.86 -8.26 9.87
N VAL A 122 5.86 -9.13 9.85
CA VAL A 122 4.49 -8.78 9.50
C VAL A 122 3.60 -9.39 10.57
N ASP A 123 2.92 -8.52 11.32
CA ASP A 123 2.06 -8.88 12.43
C ASP A 123 0.65 -8.40 12.14
N VAL A 124 -0.35 -9.27 12.32
CA VAL A 124 -1.76 -8.94 12.12
C VAL A 124 -2.56 -9.47 13.29
N THR A 125 -3.32 -8.58 13.92
CA THR A 125 -4.17 -8.90 15.08
C THR A 125 -5.63 -8.60 14.77
N GLY A 126 -6.51 -9.54 15.16
CA GLY A 126 -7.96 -9.37 14.99
C GLY A 126 -8.42 -9.40 13.55
N LEU A 127 -7.77 -10.20 12.69
CA LEU A 127 -8.25 -10.47 11.33
C LEU A 127 -9.60 -11.20 11.40
N SER A 128 -10.60 -10.65 10.72
CA SER A 128 -11.90 -11.28 10.48
C SER A 128 -12.19 -11.26 8.99
N VAL A 129 -12.72 -12.36 8.48
CA VAL A 129 -13.05 -12.56 7.07
C VAL A 129 -14.44 -13.18 6.96
N ASP A 130 -15.34 -12.51 6.25
CA ASP A 130 -16.66 -13.02 5.86
C ASP A 130 -16.61 -13.33 4.37
N ALA A 131 -16.64 -14.62 4.04
CA ALA A 131 -16.58 -15.12 2.67
C ALA A 131 -17.88 -15.83 2.32
N GLN A 132 -18.51 -15.44 1.21
CA GLN A 132 -19.74 -16.04 0.75
C GLN A 132 -19.59 -16.61 -0.66
N ARG A 133 -20.08 -17.83 -0.84
CA ARG A 133 -20.23 -18.42 -2.16
C ARG A 133 -21.52 -17.90 -2.80
N LEU A 134 -21.39 -17.21 -3.92
CA LEU A 134 -22.48 -16.66 -4.69
C LEU A 134 -23.22 -17.76 -5.47
N LYS A 135 -24.42 -17.42 -5.95
CA LYS A 135 -25.29 -18.36 -6.70
C LYS A 135 -24.67 -18.85 -8.01
N ASP A 136 -23.79 -18.05 -8.60
CA ASP A 136 -23.01 -18.39 -9.80
C ASP A 136 -21.80 -19.30 -9.49
N GLY A 137 -21.59 -19.62 -8.21
CA GLY A 137 -20.53 -20.49 -7.73
C GLY A 137 -19.21 -19.79 -7.42
N THR A 138 -19.11 -18.47 -7.62
CA THR A 138 -17.93 -17.66 -7.31
C THR A 138 -17.85 -17.31 -5.81
N ILE A 139 -16.68 -16.90 -5.33
CA ILE A 139 -16.47 -16.39 -3.97
C ILE A 139 -16.41 -14.87 -4.04
N ASP A 140 -17.21 -14.19 -3.23
CA ASP A 140 -17.27 -12.72 -3.18
C ASP A 140 -15.92 -12.05 -2.85
N LEU A 141 -15.07 -12.69 -2.04
CA LEU A 141 -13.70 -12.20 -1.74
C LEU A 141 -12.81 -12.09 -2.98
N ALA A 142 -13.02 -12.92 -4.00
CA ALA A 142 -12.25 -12.86 -5.23
C ALA A 142 -12.46 -11.52 -5.96
N ALA A 143 -13.63 -10.89 -5.76
CA ALA A 143 -13.94 -9.58 -6.34
C ALA A 143 -13.19 -8.42 -5.68
N LEU A 144 -12.45 -8.64 -4.59
CA LEU A 144 -11.56 -7.63 -3.99
C LEU A 144 -10.21 -7.54 -4.70
N ALA A 145 -9.78 -8.60 -5.38
CA ALA A 145 -8.45 -8.71 -5.96
C ALA A 145 -8.36 -7.98 -7.32
N GLY A 146 -7.28 -7.22 -7.49
CA GLY A 146 -6.99 -6.48 -8.73
C GLY A 146 -7.86 -5.23 -8.93
N PRO A 147 -7.50 -4.36 -9.88
CA PRO A 147 -8.33 -3.22 -10.25
C PRO A 147 -9.72 -3.70 -10.71
N PRO A 148 -10.80 -2.94 -10.45
CA PRO A 148 -12.16 -3.31 -10.85
C PRO A 148 -12.17 -3.59 -12.35
N GLN A 149 -12.33 -4.86 -12.70
CA GLN A 149 -12.33 -5.32 -14.08
C GLN A 149 -13.55 -4.72 -14.79
N GLN A 150 -13.35 -3.60 -15.49
CA GLN A 150 -13.99 -3.49 -16.79
C GLN A 150 -13.49 -4.68 -17.58
N GLN A 151 -14.40 -5.60 -17.94
CA GLN A 151 -14.17 -6.82 -18.74
C GLN A 151 -13.06 -6.64 -19.79
N ALA A 152 -11.82 -6.83 -19.36
CA ALA A 152 -10.68 -6.79 -20.24
C ALA A 152 -10.50 -8.22 -20.72
N SER A 153 -11.16 -8.48 -21.84
CA SER A 153 -11.03 -9.65 -22.70
C SER A 153 -9.70 -10.39 -22.50
N GLU A 154 -9.76 -11.70 -22.28
CA GLU A 154 -8.62 -12.62 -22.04
C GLU A 154 -7.41 -12.41 -22.97
N ARG A 155 -7.61 -11.83 -24.16
CA ARG A 155 -6.54 -11.46 -25.10
C ARG A 155 -5.53 -10.43 -24.56
N THR A 156 -5.93 -9.52 -23.68
CA THR A 156 -5.03 -8.45 -23.19
C THR A 156 -4.10 -8.95 -22.10
N VAL A 157 -4.52 -9.93 -21.29
CA VAL A 157 -3.74 -10.48 -20.16
C VAL A 157 -2.49 -11.22 -20.66
N ILE A 158 -2.61 -11.95 -21.77
CA ILE A 158 -1.49 -12.68 -22.40
C ILE A 158 -0.48 -11.71 -23.01
N HIS A 159 -0.95 -10.59 -23.58
CA HIS A 159 -0.08 -9.55 -24.14
C HIS A 159 0.61 -8.72 -23.04
N ALA A 160 -0.08 -8.43 -21.93
CA ALA A 160 0.48 -7.74 -20.78
C ALA A 160 1.52 -8.60 -20.04
N ALA A 161 1.27 -9.91 -19.87
CA ALA A 161 2.25 -10.84 -19.30
C ALA A 161 3.51 -10.96 -20.18
N LYS A 162 3.34 -10.98 -21.52
CA LYS A 162 4.47 -10.92 -22.47
C LYS A 162 5.23 -9.59 -22.39
N LYS A 163 4.53 -8.47 -22.25
CA LYS A 163 5.14 -7.13 -22.15
C LYS A 163 5.88 -6.93 -20.81
N ALA A 164 5.32 -7.43 -19.71
CA ALA A 164 5.99 -7.45 -18.39
C ALA A 164 7.27 -8.30 -18.39
N THR A 165 7.31 -9.39 -19.17
CA THR A 165 8.53 -10.18 -19.38
C THR A 165 9.56 -9.42 -20.24
N GLN A 166 9.14 -8.48 -21.08
CA GLN A 166 10.02 -7.62 -21.89
C GLN A 166 10.51 -6.36 -21.16
N GLU A 167 9.88 -5.94 -20.06
CA GLU A 167 10.19 -4.70 -19.31
C GLU A 167 11.15 -4.92 -18.11
N GLY A 168 11.76 -6.11 -18.00
CA GLY A 168 12.87 -6.43 -17.10
C GLY A 168 12.54 -7.47 -16.01
N PRO A 169 13.52 -7.86 -15.18
CA PRO A 169 13.37 -8.95 -14.20
C PRO A 169 12.34 -8.64 -13.11
N ALA A 170 11.65 -9.68 -12.64
CA ALA A 170 10.67 -9.58 -11.55
C ALA A 170 11.33 -9.14 -10.23
N TRP A 171 10.54 -8.56 -9.33
CA TRP A 171 10.99 -8.20 -7.99
C TRP A 171 11.30 -9.44 -7.15
N HIS A 172 12.39 -9.38 -6.39
CA HIS A 172 12.79 -10.43 -5.45
C HIS A 172 12.53 -9.99 -4.02
N TYR A 173 11.78 -10.80 -3.26
CA TYR A 173 11.45 -10.60 -1.86
C TYR A 173 12.16 -11.64 -1.00
N SER A 174 12.73 -11.22 0.13
CA SER A 174 13.40 -12.10 1.10
C SER A 174 13.17 -11.66 2.53
#